data_AF-A0A2V9CAH2-F1
#
_entry.id   AF-A0A2V9CAH2-F1
#
_cell.length_a   1.000
_cell.length_b   1.000
_cell.length_c   1.000
_cell.angle_alpha   90.00
_cell.angle_beta   90.00
_cell.angle_gamma   90.00
#
_symmetry.space_group_name_H-M   'P 1'
#
loop_
_entity.id
_entity.type
_entity.pdbx_description
1 polymer ?
#
loop_
_entity_poly.entity_id
_entity_poly.type
_entity_poly.pdbx_seq_one_letter_code
_entity_poly.pdbx_strand_id
1 'polypeptide(L)'
;PKLDVYLNYGVEYASRAWYNTSGAATSSVVYGSPFFNNSGCNTEVPPGNQNTPGAPSAASCTGDLRNVQEGTIGFWHKVYQGPKGGFRWGLQYSYLVKNTWSGNNNTPGTVGLQPKAIDNMVFTSFRYYLP
;
A
#
# COMPACT_ATOMS: atom_id res chain seq x y z
N PRO A 1 -6.78 24.38 24.40
CA PRO A 1 -7.68 23.62 23.50
C PRO A 1 -7.87 22.16 23.97
N LYS A 2 -9.12 21.70 24.06
CA LYS A 2 -9.47 20.30 24.43
C LYS A 2 -9.44 19.34 23.24
N LEU A 3 -9.55 19.85 22.01
CA LEU A 3 -9.49 19.09 20.77
C LEU A 3 -8.22 19.49 20.00
N ASP A 4 -7.44 18.50 19.61
CA ASP A 4 -6.25 18.65 18.76
C ASP A 4 -6.49 17.82 17.49
N VAL A 5 -6.48 18.44 16.31
CA VAL A 5 -6.70 17.76 15.01
C VAL A 5 -5.40 17.76 14.24
N TYR A 6 -5.12 16.67 13.52
CA TYR A 6 -3.92 16.53 12.69
C TYR A 6 -4.24 15.87 11.36
N LEU A 7 -3.43 16.21 10.36
CA LEU A 7 -3.44 15.65 9.01
C LEU A 7 -1.98 15.41 8.61
N ASN A 8 -1.65 14.19 8.18
CA ASN A 8 -0.37 13.87 7.58
C ASN A 8 -0.60 13.28 6.20
N TYR A 9 0.27 13.59 5.26
CA TYR A 9 0.29 12.97 3.95
C TYR A 9 1.72 12.73 3.53
N GLY A 10 2.00 11.53 3.03
CA GLY A 10 3.33 11.10 2.62
C GLY A 10 3.26 10.31 1.32
N VAL A 11 4.33 10.41 0.53
CA VAL A 11 4.49 9.65 -0.71
C VAL A 11 5.91 9.11 -0.77
N GLU A 12 6.03 7.82 -1.05
CA GLU A 12 7.27 7.17 -1.43
C GLU A 12 7.20 6.78 -2.90
N TYR A 13 8.28 7.00 -3.64
CA TYR A 13 8.36 6.69 -5.07
C TYR A 13 9.65 5.92 -5.37
N ALA A 14 9.52 4.80 -6.08
CA ALA A 14 10.63 4.01 -6.57
C ALA A 14 10.66 4.06 -8.10
N SER A 15 11.75 4.61 -8.65
CA SER A 15 11.96 4.62 -10.11
C SER A 15 12.13 3.20 -10.64
N ARG A 16 11.57 2.93 -11.82
CA ARG A 16 11.89 1.69 -12.54
C ARG A 16 13.36 1.70 -12.95
N ALA A 17 14.00 0.54 -12.85
CA ALA A 17 15.28 0.27 -13.47
C ALA A 17 15.07 -1.00 -14.28
N TRP A 18 15.43 -1.04 -15.56
CA TRP A 18 15.31 -2.25 -16.37
C TRP A 18 16.35 -2.29 -17.47
N TYR A 19 16.88 -3.49 -17.71
CA TYR A 19 17.89 -3.77 -18.73
C TYR A 19 17.41 -4.96 -19.56
N ASN A 20 17.60 -4.89 -20.87
CA ASN A 20 17.36 -6.03 -21.74
C ASN A 20 18.60 -6.93 -21.72
N THR A 21 18.51 -8.11 -21.09
CA THR A 21 19.70 -8.95 -20.82
C THR A 21 20.00 -10.00 -21.89
N SER A 22 19.15 -10.18 -22.92
CA SER A 22 19.32 -11.28 -23.87
C SER A 22 18.87 -11.01 -25.31
N GLY A 23 18.42 -9.80 -25.66
CA GLY A 23 17.79 -9.53 -26.96
C GLY A 23 16.40 -10.17 -27.13
N ALA A 24 15.98 -11.06 -26.22
CA ALA A 24 14.61 -11.52 -26.10
C ALA A 24 13.83 -10.61 -25.13
N ALA A 25 12.66 -10.14 -25.54
CA ALA A 25 11.82 -9.24 -24.74
C ALA A 25 11.33 -9.86 -23.42
N THR A 26 11.52 -11.16 -23.22
CA THR A 26 11.20 -11.92 -22.00
C THR A 26 12.29 -11.89 -20.92
N SER A 27 13.48 -11.33 -21.17
CA SER A 27 14.62 -11.36 -20.22
C SER A 27 14.95 -10.01 -19.59
N SER A 28 13.95 -9.16 -19.39
CA SER A 28 14.16 -7.92 -18.63
C SER A 28 14.07 -8.24 -17.13
N VAL A 29 15.20 -8.49 -16.47
CA VAL A 29 15.25 -8.90 -15.06
C VAL A 29 15.68 -7.73 -14.17
N VAL A 30 14.75 -6.81 -13.88
CA VAL A 30 14.95 -5.71 -12.92
C VAL A 30 13.57 -5.09 -12.54
N TYR A 31 13.53 -4.26 -11.51
CA TYR A 31 12.34 -3.60 -10.93
C TYR A 31 11.53 -2.70 -11.89
N GLY A 32 10.24 -3.01 -12.07
CA GLY A 32 9.30 -2.17 -12.82
C GLY A 32 9.42 -2.29 -14.34
N SER A 33 9.86 -3.46 -14.84
CA SER A 33 9.93 -3.74 -16.28
C SER A 33 8.56 -3.61 -16.95
N PRO A 34 8.44 -2.92 -18.09
CA PRO A 34 7.18 -2.80 -18.82
C PRO A 34 6.68 -4.14 -19.40
N PHE A 35 7.55 -5.15 -19.48
CA PHE A 35 7.25 -6.47 -20.02
C PHE A 35 6.68 -7.44 -18.97
N PHE A 36 6.62 -7.04 -17.69
CA PHE A 36 6.10 -7.90 -16.64
C PHE A 36 4.61 -8.20 -16.78
N ASN A 37 4.20 -9.35 -16.22
CA ASN A 37 2.83 -9.81 -16.25
C ASN A 37 2.10 -9.35 -14.99
N ASN A 38 1.07 -8.53 -15.17
CA ASN A 38 0.21 -8.05 -14.09
C ASN A 38 -1.26 -8.49 -14.25
N SER A 39 -1.54 -9.43 -15.17
CA SER A 39 -2.91 -9.84 -15.50
C SER A 39 -3.64 -10.56 -14.37
N GLY A 40 -2.92 -11.22 -13.45
CA GLY A 40 -3.49 -11.89 -12.28
C GLY A 40 -3.57 -11.06 -11.02
N CYS A 41 -3.10 -9.80 -11.02
CA CYS A 41 -2.99 -9.03 -9.78
C CYS A 41 -4.31 -8.62 -9.13
N ASN A 42 -5.41 -8.61 -9.89
CA ASN A 42 -6.76 -8.36 -9.35
C ASN A 42 -7.56 -9.66 -9.17
N THR A 43 -6.93 -10.82 -9.41
CA THR A 43 -7.59 -12.12 -9.33
C THR A 43 -7.12 -12.83 -8.07
N GLU A 44 -7.96 -12.82 -7.05
CA GLU A 44 -7.79 -13.63 -5.85
C GLU A 44 -8.01 -15.10 -6.18
N VAL A 45 -7.06 -15.95 -5.80
CA VAL A 45 -7.17 -17.40 -5.97
C VAL A 45 -7.70 -18.00 -4.65
N PRO A 46 -8.62 -18.98 -4.68
CA PRO A 46 -9.06 -19.65 -3.46
C PRO A 46 -7.88 -20.29 -2.71
N PRO A 47 -7.97 -20.43 -1.37
CA PRO A 47 -6.94 -21.11 -0.59
C PRO A 47 -6.73 -22.55 -1.09
N GLY A 48 -5.47 -22.93 -1.27
CA GLY A 48 -5.11 -24.26 -1.75
C GLY A 48 -5.33 -25.37 -0.72
N ASN A 49 -5.22 -25.03 0.57
CA ASN A 49 -5.49 -25.91 1.71
C ASN A 49 -5.55 -25.09 3.02
N GLN A 50 -5.71 -25.74 4.19
CA GLN A 50 -5.78 -25.08 5.50
C GLN A 50 -4.55 -24.23 5.87
N ASN A 51 -3.39 -24.51 5.29
CA ASN A 51 -2.12 -23.84 5.57
C ASN A 51 -1.64 -22.97 4.40
N THR A 52 -2.40 -22.87 3.31
CA THR A 52 -2.04 -22.09 2.13
C THR A 52 -3.16 -21.11 1.82
N PRO A 53 -3.10 -19.90 2.41
CA PRO A 53 -4.05 -18.83 2.11
C PRO A 53 -4.12 -18.56 0.61
N GLY A 54 -5.31 -18.17 0.15
CA GLY A 54 -5.48 -17.62 -1.19
C GLY A 54 -4.65 -16.35 -1.32
N ALA A 55 -3.93 -16.22 -2.42
CA ALA A 55 -3.18 -15.02 -2.77
C ALA A 55 -3.48 -14.66 -4.22
N PRO A 56 -3.24 -13.40 -4.65
CA PRO A 56 -3.24 -13.04 -6.04
C PRO A 56 -2.36 -14.00 -6.83
N SER A 57 -2.75 -14.35 -8.06
CA SER A 57 -2.03 -15.36 -8.84
C SER A 57 -0.55 -14.96 -9.03
N ALA A 58 0.34 -15.57 -8.23
CA ALA A 58 1.77 -15.24 -8.22
C ALA A 58 2.44 -15.51 -9.58
N ALA A 59 1.86 -16.40 -10.39
CA ALA A 59 2.35 -16.71 -11.73
C ALA A 59 2.06 -15.60 -12.76
N SER A 60 1.06 -14.75 -12.52
CA SER A 60 0.63 -13.69 -13.44
C SER A 60 0.53 -12.31 -12.79
N CYS A 61 1.10 -12.16 -11.60
CA CYS A 61 1.20 -10.90 -10.88
C CYS A 61 2.63 -10.65 -10.40
N THR A 62 3.39 -9.86 -11.16
CA THR A 62 4.69 -9.36 -10.71
C THR A 62 4.51 -8.22 -9.70
N GLY A 63 3.64 -7.24 -9.98
CA GLY A 63 3.18 -6.29 -8.97
C GLY A 63 4.21 -5.30 -8.41
N ASP A 64 5.28 -4.96 -9.15
CA ASP A 64 6.32 -4.03 -8.68
C ASP A 64 5.78 -2.65 -8.32
N LEU A 65 6.09 -2.16 -7.11
CA LEU A 65 5.55 -0.90 -6.59
C LEU A 65 6.20 0.34 -7.24
N ARG A 66 5.41 1.19 -7.88
CA ARG A 66 5.91 2.49 -8.34
C ARG A 66 5.88 3.52 -7.22
N ASN A 67 4.75 3.60 -6.53
CA ASN A 67 4.59 4.53 -5.44
C ASN A 67 3.66 3.98 -4.36
N VAL A 68 3.92 4.44 -3.14
CA VAL A 68 3.06 4.24 -1.98
C VAL A 68 2.68 5.62 -1.48
N GLN A 69 1.38 5.86 -1.34
CA GLN A 69 0.84 7.11 -0.82
C GLN A 69 0.07 6.79 0.45
N GLU A 70 0.30 7.56 1.50
CA GLU A 70 -0.46 7.42 2.73
C GLU A 70 -0.97 8.79 3.17
N GLY A 71 -2.29 8.89 3.34
CA GLY A 71 -2.95 10.03 3.97
C GLY A 71 -3.52 9.60 5.30
N THR A 72 -3.22 10.33 6.37
CA THR A 72 -3.79 10.10 7.69
C THR A 72 -4.44 11.37 8.21
N ILE A 73 -5.65 11.25 8.75
CA ILE A 73 -6.32 12.32 9.47
C ILE A 73 -6.78 11.79 10.81
N GLY A 74 -6.67 12.59 11.85
CA GLY A 74 -7.15 12.17 13.15
C GLY A 74 -7.31 13.32 14.12
N PHE A 75 -7.84 12.99 15.27
CA PHE A 75 -7.98 13.93 16.36
C PHE A 75 -7.68 13.27 17.71
N TRP A 76 -7.35 14.13 18.66
CA TRP A 76 -7.23 13.82 20.08
C TRP A 76 -8.14 14.74 20.87
N HIS A 77 -8.93 14.17 21.76
CA HIS A 77 -9.78 14.91 22.67
C HIS A 77 -9.36 14.65 24.13
N LYS A 78 -9.05 15.72 24.84
CA LYS A 78 -8.66 15.75 26.25
C LYS A 78 -9.92 15.70 27.12
N VAL A 79 -10.28 14.51 27.57
CA VAL A 79 -11.43 14.29 28.49
C VAL A 79 -11.13 14.90 29.85
N TYR A 80 -9.92 14.69 30.36
CA TYR A 80 -9.48 15.21 31.65
C TYR A 80 -8.02 15.69 31.57
N GLN A 81 -7.74 16.83 32.22
CA GLN A 81 -6.40 17.36 32.39
C GLN A 81 -6.36 18.08 33.75
N GLY A 82 -5.58 17.56 34.70
CA GLY A 82 -5.49 18.11 36.04
C GLY A 82 -4.13 17.84 36.71
N PRO A 83 -3.98 18.21 38.00
CA PRO A 83 -2.72 18.07 38.74
C PRO A 83 -2.24 16.62 38.92
N LYS A 84 -3.14 15.64 38.77
CA LYS A 84 -2.86 14.21 38.92
C LYS A 84 -2.74 13.47 37.58
N GLY A 85 -2.54 14.19 36.48
CA GLY A 85 -2.40 13.63 35.15
C GLY A 85 -3.49 14.04 34.15
N GLY A 86 -3.55 13.33 33.03
CA GLY A 86 -4.49 13.64 31.96
C GLY A 86 -4.92 12.41 31.18
N PHE A 87 -6.19 12.38 30.78
CA PHE A 87 -6.78 11.32 29.97
C PHE A 87 -7.25 11.89 28.63
N ARG A 88 -6.83 11.25 27.54
CA ARG A 88 -7.17 11.64 26.17
C ARG A 88 -7.67 10.41 25.40
N TRP A 89 -8.66 10.62 24.55
CA TRP A 89 -9.05 9.64 23.53
C TRP A 89 -8.79 10.20 22.14
N GLY A 90 -8.58 9.34 21.16
CA GLY A 90 -8.32 9.76 19.80
C GLY A 90 -8.85 8.76 18.78
N LEU A 91 -9.11 9.27 17.59
CA LEU A 91 -9.48 8.51 16.41
C LEU A 91 -8.59 8.95 15.26
N GLN A 92 -8.13 7.98 14.48
CA GLN A 92 -7.31 8.20 13.30
C GLN A 92 -7.88 7.36 12.15
N TYR A 93 -8.00 7.96 10.99
CA TYR A 93 -8.24 7.27 9.73
C TYR A 93 -6.96 7.34 8.88
N SER A 94 -6.47 6.20 8.42
CA SER A 94 -5.37 6.08 7.47
C SER A 94 -5.88 5.51 6.16
N TYR A 95 -5.48 6.15 5.07
CA TYR A 95 -5.76 5.76 3.69
C TYR A 95 -4.43 5.52 2.98
N LEU A 96 -4.14 4.26 2.69
CA LEU A 96 -2.90 3.84 2.04
C LEU A 96 -3.20 3.31 0.63
N VAL A 97 -2.51 3.85 -0.37
CA VAL A 97 -2.60 3.40 -1.77
C VAL A 97 -1.24 2.99 -2.26
N LYS A 98 -1.15 1.77 -2.77
CA LYS A 98 0.01 1.24 -3.47
C LYS A 98 -0.31 1.17 -4.96
N ASN A 99 0.47 1.85 -5.78
CA ASN A 99 0.34 1.81 -7.23
C ASN A 99 1.55 1.10 -7.83
N THR A 100 1.33 0.15 -8.72
CA THR A 100 2.42 -0.60 -9.35
C THR A 100 2.90 0.03 -10.66
N TRP A 101 4.01 -0.45 -11.19
CA TRP A 101 4.40 -0.19 -12.57
C TRP A 101 3.50 -0.95 -13.55
N SER A 102 3.21 -0.33 -14.69
CA SER A 102 2.42 -0.94 -15.75
C SER A 102 3.22 -2.05 -16.45
N GLY A 103 2.63 -3.23 -16.59
CA GLY A 103 3.23 -4.38 -17.27
C GLY A 103 2.29 -4.99 -18.31
N ASN A 104 2.79 -5.30 -19.51
CA ASN A 104 1.98 -5.77 -20.64
C ASN A 104 2.13 -7.27 -20.96
N ASN A 105 2.78 -8.03 -20.07
CA ASN A 105 3.08 -9.45 -20.27
C ASN A 105 3.85 -9.75 -21.57
N ASN A 106 4.68 -8.80 -22.02
CA ASN A 106 5.45 -8.90 -23.26
C ASN A 106 4.57 -9.14 -24.52
N THR A 107 3.31 -8.72 -24.50
CA THR A 107 2.43 -8.82 -25.66
C THR A 107 2.50 -7.51 -26.46
N PRO A 108 3.02 -7.51 -27.71
CA PRO A 108 3.07 -6.30 -28.52
C PRO A 108 1.67 -5.73 -28.77
N GLY A 109 1.52 -4.42 -28.65
CA GLY A 109 0.25 -3.72 -28.92
C GLY A 109 -0.79 -3.77 -27.79
N THR A 110 -0.52 -4.43 -26.67
CA THR A 110 -1.41 -4.40 -25.51
C THR A 110 -1.09 -3.25 -24.56
N VAL A 111 -2.12 -2.68 -23.95
CA VAL A 111 -1.97 -1.67 -22.89
C VAL A 111 -1.47 -2.37 -21.62
N GLY A 112 -0.42 -1.83 -20.99
CA GLY A 112 0.11 -2.37 -19.74
C GLY A 112 -0.87 -2.22 -18.58
N LEU A 113 -1.04 -3.29 -17.80
CA LEU A 113 -1.89 -3.30 -16.62
C LEU A 113 -1.16 -2.70 -15.42
N GLN A 114 -1.81 -1.75 -14.75
CA GLN A 114 -1.33 -1.07 -13.55
C GLN A 114 -2.28 -1.36 -12.37
N PRO A 115 -2.15 -2.53 -11.72
CA PRO A 115 -2.90 -2.83 -10.51
C PRO A 115 -2.58 -1.84 -9.38
N LYS A 116 -3.55 -1.66 -8.49
CA LYS A 116 -3.40 -0.85 -7.28
C LYS A 116 -4.02 -1.59 -6.10
N ALA A 117 -3.44 -1.41 -4.93
CA ALA A 117 -4.01 -1.86 -3.67
C ALA A 117 -4.38 -0.65 -2.83
N ILE A 118 -5.58 -0.65 -2.27
CA ILE A 118 -6.09 0.41 -1.40
C ILE A 118 -6.39 -0.24 -0.05
N ASP A 119 -5.82 0.33 1.00
CA ASP A 119 -6.07 -0.08 2.38
C ASP A 119 -6.65 1.11 3.17
N ASN A 120 -7.74 0.83 3.89
CA ASN A 120 -8.48 1.80 4.70
C ASN A 120 -8.45 1.32 6.14
N MET A 121 -7.73 2.04 6.99
CA MET A 121 -7.55 1.66 8.39
C MET A 121 -8.16 2.71 9.31
N VAL A 122 -8.91 2.26 10.32
CA VAL A 122 -9.45 3.12 11.38
C VAL A 122 -8.83 2.67 12.70
N PHE A 123 -8.17 3.60 13.39
CA PHE A 123 -7.57 3.37 14.70
C PHE A 123 -8.28 4.20 15.75
N THR A 124 -8.58 3.58 16.88
CA THR A 124 -9.03 4.25 18.10
C THR A 124 -7.96 4.09 19.16
N SER A 125 -7.76 5.11 19.99
CA SER A 125 -6.66 5.09 20.95
C SER A 125 -6.98 5.88 22.22
N PHE A 126 -6.39 5.43 23.32
CA PHE A 126 -6.45 6.11 24.61
C PHE A 126 -5.04 6.42 25.09
N ARG A 127 -4.85 7.61 25.68
CA ARG A 127 -3.58 8.02 26.28
C ARG A 127 -3.82 8.51 27.69
N TYR A 128 -3.10 7.93 28.63
CA TYR A 128 -3.10 8.32 30.04
C TYR A 128 -1.71 8.83 30.42
N TYR A 129 -1.67 10.05 30.97
CA TYR A 129 -0.45 10.68 31.46
C TYR A 129 -0.47 10.66 32.98
N LEU A 130 0.59 10.10 33.57
CA LEU A 130 0.85 10.17 35.00
C LEU A 130 1.38 11.58 35.38
N PRO A 131 1.17 12.02 36.64
CA PRO A 131 1.73 13.27 37.14
C PRO A 131 3.26 13.23 37.26
#